data_AF-A0A646III6-F1
#
_entry.id   AF-A0A646III6-F1
#
_cell.length_a   1.000
_cell.length_b   1.000
_cell.length_c   1.000
_cell.angle_alpha   90.00
_cell.angle_beta   90.00
_cell.angle_gamma   90.00
#
_symmetry.space_group_name_H-M   'P 1'
#
loop_
_entity.id
_entity.type
_entity.pdbx_description
1 polymer ?
#
loop_
_entity_poly.entity_id
_entity_poly.type
_entity_poly.pdbx_seq_one_letter_code
_entity_poly.pdbx_strand_id
1 'polypeptide(L)'
;QMEALGMGSLLAVARGSANRPRLVVLKWNNGGDAKPYVLVGKGITFDTGGVNLKTQGGIEEMKYDMCGGANVIGTFVAAVKAKLPLNLVVVVPAVENAIDGNAYRPSDVITSMSGKTIEVGNTDAEGRLILCDALTYAQRFEPAALVDVAT
;
A
#
# COMPACT_ATOMS: atom_id res chain seq x y z
N GLN A 1 -7.95 13.35 1.32
CA GLN A 1 -8.18 12.64 0.04
C GLN A 1 -8.54 11.18 0.25
N MET A 2 -7.68 10.36 0.90
CA MET A 2 -8.00 8.94 1.15
C MET A 2 -9.25 8.73 2.02
N GLU A 3 -9.52 9.62 2.99
CA GLU A 3 -10.78 9.62 3.76
C GLU A 3 -12.01 9.77 2.86
N ALA A 4 -11.97 10.74 1.93
CA ALA A 4 -13.05 10.98 0.98
C ALA A 4 -13.23 9.81 -0.03
N LEU A 5 -12.18 9.00 -0.24
CA LEU A 5 -12.23 7.79 -1.04
C LEU A 5 -12.70 6.56 -0.25
N GLY A 6 -12.87 6.68 1.07
CA GLY A 6 -13.28 5.57 1.93
C GLY A 6 -12.20 4.52 2.18
N MET A 7 -10.92 4.86 2.09
CA MET A 7 -9.79 3.93 2.32
C MET A 7 -9.54 3.70 3.82
N GLY A 8 -10.58 3.25 4.53
CA GLY A 8 -10.58 3.11 5.99
C GLY A 8 -9.62 2.07 6.52
N SER A 9 -9.31 1.02 5.74
CA SER A 9 -8.36 -0.03 6.13
C SER A 9 -6.93 0.51 6.12
N LEU A 10 -6.54 1.22 5.06
CA LEU A 10 -5.24 1.89 4.95
C LEU A 10 -5.08 2.95 6.04
N LEU A 11 -6.12 3.78 6.25
CA LEU A 11 -6.10 4.86 7.24
C LEU A 11 -6.03 4.34 8.68
N ALA A 12 -6.53 3.13 8.97
CA ALA A 12 -6.39 2.52 10.27
C ALA A 12 -4.92 2.24 10.60
N VAL A 13 -4.17 1.63 9.67
CA VAL A 13 -2.73 1.36 9.82
C VAL A 13 -1.96 2.66 10.05
N ALA A 14 -2.25 3.70 9.26
CA ALA A 14 -1.53 4.96 9.32
C ALA A 14 -1.78 5.80 10.58
N ARG A 15 -2.82 5.47 11.36
CA ARG A 15 -3.35 6.36 12.41
C ARG A 15 -2.38 6.60 13.56
N GLY A 16 -1.55 5.60 13.88
CA GLY A 16 -0.58 5.67 14.98
C GLY A 16 0.68 6.47 14.68
N SER A 17 0.96 6.81 13.41
CA SER A 17 2.19 7.50 13.04
C SER A 17 2.01 9.02 12.95
N ALA A 18 3.05 9.76 13.38
CA ALA A 18 3.20 11.18 13.09
C ALA A 18 3.50 11.44 11.59
N ASN A 19 4.13 10.47 10.90
CA ASN A 19 4.40 10.52 9.47
C ASN A 19 3.13 10.22 8.69
N ARG A 20 2.45 11.28 8.23
CA ARG A 20 1.15 11.16 7.56
C ARG A 20 1.25 10.35 6.25
N PRO A 21 0.26 9.48 5.95
CA PRO A 21 0.33 8.54 4.83
C PRO A 21 0.21 9.24 3.47
N ARG A 22 0.62 8.55 2.39
CA ARG A 22 0.46 8.97 0.99
C ARG A 22 -0.02 7.81 0.13
N LEU A 23 -0.82 8.10 -0.89
CA LEU A 23 -1.08 7.17 -1.99
C LEU A 23 -0.39 7.71 -3.23
N VAL A 24 0.73 7.10 -3.61
CA VAL A 24 1.50 7.50 -4.79
C VAL A 24 0.89 6.82 -6.01
N VAL A 25 0.60 7.59 -7.07
CA VAL A 25 0.08 7.07 -8.33
C VAL A 25 0.93 7.63 -9.48
N LEU A 26 1.69 6.77 -10.15
CA LEU A 26 2.50 7.12 -11.32
C LEU A 26 1.83 6.58 -12.58
N LYS A 27 1.88 7.33 -13.67
CA LYS A 27 1.32 6.94 -14.96
C LYS A 27 2.31 7.16 -16.10
N TRP A 28 2.47 6.13 -16.93
CA TRP A 28 3.23 6.15 -18.17
C TRP A 28 2.28 5.74 -19.30
N ASN A 29 2.07 6.63 -20.27
CA ASN A 29 1.08 6.45 -21.32
C ASN A 29 1.76 6.41 -22.69
N ASN A 30 2.28 5.23 -23.07
CA ASN A 30 2.97 5.05 -24.35
C ASN A 30 2.45 3.83 -25.14
N GLY A 31 1.27 3.31 -24.75
CA GLY A 31 0.58 2.20 -25.40
C GLY A 31 -0.71 2.60 -26.12
N GLY A 32 -0.94 3.90 -26.34
CA GLY A 32 -2.18 4.41 -26.96
C GLY A 32 -3.42 4.06 -26.13
N ASP A 33 -4.44 3.51 -26.77
CA ASP A 33 -5.73 3.15 -26.15
C ASP A 33 -5.71 1.79 -25.42
N ALA A 34 -4.57 1.10 -25.37
CA ALA A 34 -4.46 -0.19 -24.69
C ALA A 34 -4.75 -0.06 -23.18
N LYS A 35 -5.40 -1.07 -22.61
CA LYS A 35 -5.56 -1.16 -21.15
C LYS A 35 -4.19 -1.19 -20.47
N PRO A 36 -4.00 -0.48 -19.34
CA PRO A 36 -2.72 -0.43 -18.67
C PRO A 36 -2.38 -1.74 -17.94
N TYR A 37 -1.10 -2.04 -17.82
CA TYR A 37 -0.62 -2.89 -16.74
C TYR A 37 -0.59 -2.07 -15.46
N VAL A 38 -1.05 -2.64 -14.34
CA VAL A 38 -1.07 -1.94 -13.06
C VAL A 38 -0.26 -2.72 -12.03
N LEU A 39 0.75 -2.06 -11.45
CA LEU A 39 1.55 -2.62 -10.36
C LEU A 39 1.18 -1.93 -9.05
N VAL A 40 1.00 -2.71 -7.98
CA VAL A 40 0.66 -2.19 -6.65
C VAL A 40 1.74 -2.63 -5.66
N GLY A 41 2.46 -1.70 -5.05
CA GLY A 41 3.57 -2.04 -4.13
C GLY A 41 3.25 -1.72 -2.67
N LYS A 42 3.40 -2.68 -1.75
CA LYS A 42 3.33 -2.43 -0.30
C LYS A 42 4.39 -1.40 0.07
N GLY A 43 3.99 -0.28 0.65
CA GLY A 43 4.87 0.84 1.02
C GLY A 43 4.92 1.10 2.52
N ILE A 44 5.12 0.07 3.35
CA ILE A 44 5.33 0.31 4.79
C ILE A 44 6.74 0.85 5.02
N THR A 45 6.87 2.15 5.29
CA THR A 45 8.19 2.80 5.36
C THR A 45 8.98 2.39 6.59
N PHE A 46 8.29 2.01 7.65
CA PHE A 46 8.83 1.29 8.80
C PHE A 46 7.70 0.54 9.49
N ASP A 47 7.97 -0.68 9.95
CA ASP A 47 6.99 -1.54 10.61
C ASP A 47 7.42 -1.88 12.04
N THR A 48 6.79 -1.23 13.01
CA THR A 48 6.95 -1.60 14.42
C THR A 48 6.13 -2.84 14.80
N GLY A 49 5.17 -3.23 13.95
CA GLY A 49 4.06 -4.13 14.25
C GLY A 49 2.85 -3.46 14.92
N GLY A 50 2.94 -2.17 15.25
CA GLY A 50 1.87 -1.44 15.92
C GLY A 50 1.69 -1.89 17.37
N VAL A 51 0.44 -2.03 17.83
CA VAL A 51 0.14 -2.52 19.19
C VAL A 51 0.67 -3.94 19.41
N ASN A 52 0.64 -4.79 18.39
CA ASN A 52 1.37 -6.04 18.34
C ASN A 52 2.86 -5.81 18.01
N LEU A 53 3.54 -5.09 18.90
CA LEU A 53 4.95 -4.72 18.73
C LEU A 53 5.84 -5.94 18.43
N LYS A 54 6.71 -5.82 17.42
CA LYS A 54 7.75 -6.80 17.13
C LYS A 54 8.76 -6.84 18.28
N THR A 55 8.65 -7.85 19.15
CA THR A 55 9.50 -8.04 20.34
C THR A 55 10.52 -9.18 20.22
N GLN A 56 10.44 -9.96 19.15
CA GLN A 56 11.20 -11.22 18.99
C GLN A 56 12.50 -11.07 18.16
N GLY A 57 12.91 -9.83 17.86
CA GLY A 57 14.05 -9.49 16.99
C GLY A 57 13.64 -9.19 15.54
N GLY A 58 14.53 -8.58 14.77
CA GLY A 58 14.35 -8.25 13.34
C GLY A 58 13.62 -6.94 13.06
N ILE A 59 13.21 -6.19 14.08
CA ILE A 59 12.53 -4.89 13.92
C ILE A 59 13.42 -3.86 13.20
N GLU A 60 14.75 -3.95 13.36
CA GLU A 60 15.72 -3.08 12.70
C GLU A 60 15.76 -3.22 11.17
N GLU A 61 15.31 -4.37 10.65
CA GLU A 61 15.25 -4.63 9.21
C GLU A 61 13.99 -4.05 8.56
N MET A 62 13.01 -3.63 9.36
CA MET A 62 11.68 -3.23 8.88
C MET A 62 11.64 -1.91 8.09
N LYS A 63 12.79 -1.24 7.94
CA LYS A 63 12.95 -0.22 6.88
C LYS A 63 12.79 -0.79 5.47
N TYR A 64 12.99 -2.10 5.29
CA TYR A 64 12.82 -2.79 4.01
C TYR A 64 11.37 -3.17 3.72
N ASP A 65 10.43 -2.91 4.63
CA ASP A 65 9.02 -3.29 4.47
C ASP A 65 8.25 -2.43 3.44
N MET A 66 8.96 -1.50 2.81
CA MET A 66 8.55 -0.70 1.66
C MET A 66 9.14 -1.21 0.34
N CYS A 67 9.90 -2.32 0.35
CA CYS A 67 10.56 -2.85 -0.84
C CYS A 67 9.57 -3.23 -1.95
N GLY A 68 8.34 -3.63 -1.62
CA GLY A 68 7.27 -3.81 -2.60
C GLY A 68 7.01 -2.53 -3.41
N GLY A 69 6.81 -1.41 -2.70
CA GLY A 69 6.70 -0.06 -3.25
C GLY A 69 7.96 0.38 -4.01
N ALA A 70 9.14 0.14 -3.46
CA ALA A 70 10.41 0.48 -4.08
C ALA A 70 10.60 -0.24 -5.42
N ASN A 71 10.30 -1.53 -5.46
CA ASN A 71 10.45 -2.38 -6.65
C ASN A 71 9.52 -1.91 -7.77
N VAL A 72 8.24 -1.65 -7.50
CA VAL A 72 7.31 -1.19 -8.54
C VAL A 72 7.65 0.21 -9.06
N ILE A 73 8.17 1.10 -8.20
CA ILE A 73 8.71 2.41 -8.64
C ILE A 73 9.96 2.21 -9.49
N GLY A 74 10.86 1.31 -9.11
CA GLY A 74 12.03 0.93 -9.90
C GLY A 74 11.65 0.40 -11.28
N THR A 75 10.66 -0.49 -11.35
CA THR A 75 10.09 -0.99 -12.61
C THR A 75 9.49 0.14 -13.45
N PHE A 76 8.80 1.11 -12.83
CA PHE A 76 8.28 2.28 -13.53
C PHE A 76 9.41 3.12 -14.14
N VAL A 77 10.44 3.44 -13.37
CA VAL A 77 11.62 4.19 -13.86
C VAL A 77 12.29 3.45 -15.02
N ALA A 78 12.43 2.13 -14.92
CA ALA A 78 13.00 1.31 -16.00
C ALA A 78 12.14 1.36 -17.27
N ALA A 79 10.81 1.19 -17.15
CA ALA A 79 9.89 1.24 -18.29
C ALA A 79 9.90 2.59 -19.01
N VAL A 80 9.90 3.69 -18.24
CA VAL A 80 9.98 5.06 -18.77
C VAL A 80 11.31 5.30 -19.49
N LYS A 81 12.44 4.94 -18.87
CA LYS A 81 13.77 5.10 -19.48
C LYS A 81 13.95 4.26 -20.75
N ALA A 82 13.43 3.05 -20.75
CA ALA A 82 13.43 2.17 -21.92
C ALA A 82 12.40 2.57 -22.99
N LYS A 83 11.53 3.56 -22.70
CA LYS A 83 10.45 4.03 -23.58
C LYS A 83 9.56 2.89 -24.07
N LEU A 84 9.22 1.95 -23.18
CA LEU A 84 8.43 0.78 -23.56
C LEU A 84 7.07 1.21 -24.16
N PRO A 85 6.62 0.59 -25.26
CA PRO A 85 5.38 0.96 -25.96
C PRO A 85 4.15 0.34 -25.27
N LEU A 86 3.93 0.70 -24.00
CA LEU A 86 2.83 0.20 -23.18
C LEU A 86 2.30 1.29 -22.26
N ASN A 87 1.09 1.07 -21.73
CA ASN A 87 0.52 1.87 -20.66
C ASN A 87 0.84 1.19 -19.32
N LEU A 88 1.42 1.91 -18.37
CA LEU A 88 1.79 1.42 -17.04
C LEU A 88 1.30 2.39 -15.97
N VAL A 89 0.61 1.85 -14.98
CA VAL A 89 0.25 2.57 -13.75
C VAL A 89 0.93 1.89 -12.57
N VAL A 90 1.50 2.68 -11.68
CA VAL A 90 2.03 2.19 -10.40
C VAL A 90 1.29 2.87 -9.26
N VAL A 91 0.82 2.07 -8.31
CA VAL A 91 0.13 2.53 -7.09
C VAL A 91 0.92 2.06 -5.87
N VAL A 92 1.27 2.98 -4.97
CA VAL A 92 1.99 2.64 -3.72
C VAL A 92 1.27 3.30 -2.54
N PRO A 93 0.55 2.53 -1.69
CA PRO A 93 0.15 3.00 -0.38
C PRO A 93 1.39 3.12 0.52
N ALA A 94 1.86 4.34 0.75
CA ALA A 94 3.00 4.64 1.58
C ALA A 94 2.55 5.06 2.99
N VAL A 95 2.85 4.21 3.98
CA VAL A 95 2.35 4.31 5.36
C VAL A 95 3.45 3.88 6.33
N GLU A 96 3.46 4.38 7.56
CA GLU A 96 4.26 3.81 8.65
C GLU A 96 3.31 3.08 9.63
N ASN A 97 3.65 1.86 10.04
CA ASN A 97 2.90 1.12 11.06
C ASN A 97 3.55 1.34 12.42
N ALA A 98 3.02 2.32 13.15
CA ALA A 98 3.59 2.79 14.41
C ALA A 98 2.73 2.40 15.62
N ILE A 99 3.40 2.05 16.72
CA ILE A 99 2.79 1.98 18.05
C ILE A 99 2.60 3.40 18.61
N ASP A 100 1.38 3.70 19.06
CA ASP A 100 1.02 4.99 19.66
C ASP A 100 -0.30 4.85 20.45
N GLY A 101 -0.61 5.83 21.31
CA GLY A 101 -1.90 5.90 22.00
C GLY A 101 -3.11 6.00 21.08
N ASN A 102 -2.93 6.46 19.84
CA ASN A 102 -3.98 6.55 18.82
C ASN A 102 -3.89 5.44 17.75
N ALA A 103 -3.01 4.45 17.93
CA ALA A 103 -2.90 3.33 17.00
C ALA A 103 -4.22 2.52 16.90
N TYR A 104 -4.42 1.86 15.77
CA TYR A 104 -5.43 0.79 15.69
C TYR A 104 -4.98 -0.41 16.51
N ARG A 105 -5.96 -1.20 16.96
CA ARG A 105 -5.73 -2.24 17.97
C ARG A 105 -6.28 -3.59 17.54
N PRO A 106 -5.77 -4.68 18.13
CA PRO A 106 -6.43 -5.99 18.01
C PRO A 106 -7.91 -5.89 18.38
N SER A 107 -8.74 -6.66 17.67
CA SER A 107 -10.21 -6.67 17.70
C SER A 107 -10.93 -5.46 17.11
N ASP A 108 -10.21 -4.46 16.59
CA ASP A 108 -10.86 -3.42 15.78
C ASP A 108 -11.52 -4.07 14.54
N VAL A 109 -12.72 -3.63 14.20
CA VAL A 109 -13.38 -3.96 12.94
C VAL A 109 -13.33 -2.74 12.04
N ILE A 110 -12.49 -2.79 11.00
CA ILE A 110 -12.25 -1.68 10.08
C ILE A 110 -12.99 -1.89 8.77
N THR A 111 -13.49 -0.82 8.16
CA THR A 111 -14.16 -0.88 6.85
C THR A 111 -13.18 -0.53 5.74
N SER A 112 -12.97 -1.45 4.79
CA SER A 112 -12.14 -1.22 3.60
C SER A 112 -12.86 -0.36 2.56
N MET A 113 -12.10 0.16 1.59
CA MET A 113 -12.62 0.88 0.43
C MET A 113 -13.64 0.06 -0.38
N SER A 114 -13.53 -1.28 -0.36
CA SER A 114 -14.47 -2.17 -1.03
C SER A 114 -15.82 -2.33 -0.31
N GLY A 115 -15.98 -1.71 0.86
CA GLY A 115 -17.14 -1.86 1.74
C GLY A 115 -17.10 -3.11 2.63
N LYS A 116 -16.14 -4.02 2.45
CA LYS A 116 -15.95 -5.17 3.35
C LYS A 116 -15.36 -4.73 4.68
N THR A 117 -15.88 -5.29 5.76
CA THR A 117 -15.31 -5.14 7.10
C THR A 117 -14.25 -6.20 7.37
N ILE A 118 -13.21 -5.83 8.12
CA ILE A 118 -12.07 -6.68 8.45
C ILE A 118 -11.88 -6.63 9.96
N GLU A 119 -11.92 -7.79 10.61
CA GLU A 119 -11.50 -7.92 12.00
C GLU A 119 -9.97 -7.98 12.07
N VAL A 120 -9.38 -7.07 12.86
CA VAL A 120 -7.92 -7.01 13.05
C VAL A 120 -7.54 -7.96 14.18
N GLY A 121 -7.18 -9.19 13.83
CA GLY A 121 -6.63 -10.14 14.82
C GLY A 121 -5.23 -9.75 15.32
N ASN A 122 -4.43 -9.11 14.46
CA ASN A 122 -3.06 -8.71 14.75
C ASN A 122 -2.67 -7.47 13.92
N THR A 123 -2.11 -6.43 14.55
CA THR A 123 -1.67 -5.19 13.89
C THR A 123 -0.33 -5.34 13.14
N ASP A 124 0.37 -6.46 13.28
CA ASP A 124 1.57 -6.83 12.51
C ASP A 124 1.24 -7.56 11.19
N ALA A 125 -0.06 -7.58 10.84
CA ALA A 125 -0.56 -8.06 9.56
C ALA A 125 -1.12 -6.89 8.74
N GLU A 126 -0.47 -5.73 8.79
CA GLU A 126 -0.88 -4.44 8.24
C GLU A 126 -0.72 -4.34 6.71
N GLY A 127 0.27 -5.01 6.12
CA GLY A 127 0.57 -4.91 4.70
C GLY A 127 -0.63 -5.23 3.82
N ARG A 128 -1.38 -6.29 4.16
CA ARG A 128 -2.62 -6.66 3.47
C ARG A 128 -3.75 -5.64 3.67
N LEU A 129 -3.74 -4.90 4.77
CA LEU A 129 -4.76 -3.88 5.10
C LEU A 129 -4.56 -2.61 4.27
N ILE A 130 -3.31 -2.19 4.02
CA ILE A 130 -3.05 -1.08 3.11
C ILE A 130 -3.23 -1.50 1.64
N LEU A 131 -2.87 -2.75 1.30
CA LEU A 131 -2.99 -3.27 -0.06
C LEU A 131 -4.45 -3.47 -0.48
N CYS A 132 -5.35 -3.92 0.38
CA CYS A 132 -6.74 -4.16 -0.03
C CYS A 132 -7.43 -2.88 -0.54
N ASP A 133 -7.12 -1.72 0.08
CA ASP A 133 -7.63 -0.44 -0.37
C ASP A 133 -6.92 0.03 -1.63
N ALA A 134 -5.60 -0.14 -1.73
CA ALA A 134 -4.85 0.20 -2.93
C ALA A 134 -5.26 -0.64 -4.15
N LEU A 135 -5.53 -1.93 -3.97
CA LEU A 135 -6.05 -2.84 -4.98
C LEU A 135 -7.46 -2.44 -5.41
N THR A 136 -8.34 -2.10 -4.46
CA THR A 136 -9.67 -1.56 -4.77
C THR A 136 -9.56 -0.25 -5.57
N TYR A 137 -8.67 0.65 -5.16
CA TYR A 137 -8.40 1.88 -5.88
C TYR A 137 -7.90 1.61 -7.31
N ALA A 138 -6.99 0.64 -7.49
CA ALA A 138 -6.36 0.28 -8.75
C ALA A 138 -7.34 -0.26 -9.81
N GLN A 139 -8.47 -0.86 -9.39
CA GLN A 139 -9.48 -1.37 -10.33
C GLN A 139 -10.07 -0.28 -11.24
N ARG A 140 -10.05 1.00 -10.82
CA ARG A 140 -10.53 2.13 -11.64
C ARG A 140 -9.78 2.33 -12.96
N PHE A 141 -8.60 1.72 -13.09
CA PHE A 141 -7.79 1.82 -14.30
C PHE A 141 -8.10 0.72 -15.33
N GLU A 142 -9.04 -0.18 -15.01
CA GLU A 142 -9.41 -1.32 -15.87
C GLU A 142 -8.18 -2.09 -16.38
N PRO A 143 -7.33 -2.61 -15.47
CA PRO A 143 -6.05 -3.20 -15.83
C PRO A 143 -6.17 -4.36 -16.82
N ALA A 144 -5.21 -4.46 -17.75
CA ALA A 144 -4.97 -5.67 -18.52
C ALA A 144 -4.42 -6.79 -17.62
N ALA A 145 -3.56 -6.43 -16.67
CA ALA A 145 -3.14 -7.27 -15.55
C ALA A 145 -2.87 -6.39 -14.33
N LEU A 146 -3.18 -6.92 -13.15
CA LEU A 146 -2.95 -6.29 -11.85
C LEU A 146 -2.02 -7.18 -11.04
N VAL A 147 -0.86 -6.67 -10.67
CA VAL A 147 0.16 -7.41 -9.91
C VAL A 147 0.52 -6.62 -8.67
N ASP A 148 0.32 -7.20 -7.48
CA ASP A 148 0.87 -6.64 -6.26
C ASP A 148 2.24 -7.23 -5.90
N VAL A 149 3.07 -6.43 -5.22
CA VAL A 149 4.40 -6.80 -4.75
C VAL A 149 4.51 -6.38 -3.29
N ALA A 150 4.79 -7.33 -2.41
CA ALA A 150 4.85 -7.11 -0.96
C ALA A 150 5.96 -7.95 -0.33
N THR A 151 6.47 -7.45 0.80
CA THR A 151 7.34 -8.15 1.74
C THR A 151 6.51 -8.81 2.83
#